data_AF-A0A4Y2BDL6-F1
#
_entry.id   AF-A0A4Y2BDL6-F1
#
_cell.length_a   1.000
_cell.length_b   1.000
_cell.length_c   1.000
_cell.angle_alpha   90.00
_cell.angle_beta   90.00
_cell.angle_gamma   90.00
#
_symmetry.space_group_name_H-M   'P 1'
#
loop_
_entity.id
_entity.type
_entity.pdbx_description
1 polymer ?
#
loop_
_entity_poly.entity_id
_entity_poly.type
_entity_poly.pdbx_seq_one_letter_code
_entity_poly.pdbx_strand_id
1 'polypeptide(L)'
;MDNAPAHPNAETLKAENINCIFMPPNTTAILQPMDQSVVESMERRYRKQLLSKLLFEGDDDEEEAACSIGSILESINAERLCPHD
;
A
#
# COMPACT_ATOMS: atom_id res chain seq x y z
N MET A 1 0.26 -14.00 10.74
CA MET A 1 0.71 -12.72 11.32
C MET A 1 2.09 -12.37 10.81
N ASP A 2 2.41 -11.09 10.73
CA ASP A 2 3.79 -10.65 10.51
C ASP A 2 4.68 -10.98 11.73
N ASN A 3 5.99 -10.84 11.52
CA ASN A 3 7.02 -11.12 12.51
C ASN A 3 7.39 -9.90 13.36
N ALA A 4 6.49 -8.92 13.51
CA ALA A 4 6.76 -7.74 14.31
C ALA A 4 7.05 -8.13 15.77
N PRO A 5 8.06 -7.52 16.43
CA PRO A 5 8.44 -7.85 17.80
C PRO A 5 7.36 -7.50 18.83
N ALA A 6 6.36 -6.71 18.46
CA ALA A 6 5.19 -6.40 19.29
C ALA A 6 4.17 -7.56 19.36
N HIS A 7 4.26 -8.55 18.46
CA HIS A 7 3.32 -9.66 18.44
C HIS A 7 3.67 -10.72 19.50
N PRO A 8 2.68 -11.20 20.27
CA PRO A 8 2.90 -12.25 21.24
C PRO A 8 3.09 -13.61 20.56
N ASN A 9 3.74 -14.55 21.25
CA ASN A 9 4.05 -15.88 20.72
C ASN A 9 2.78 -16.62 20.26
N ALA A 10 2.88 -17.40 19.18
CA ALA A 10 1.74 -18.11 18.58
C ALA A 10 1.06 -19.07 19.56
N GLU A 11 1.81 -19.65 20.50
CA GLU A 11 1.28 -20.54 21.54
C GLU A 11 0.33 -19.82 22.51
N THR A 12 0.55 -18.53 22.73
CA THR A 12 -0.32 -17.69 23.57
C THR A 12 -1.57 -17.21 22.83
N LEU A 13 -1.54 -17.28 21.49
CA LEU A 13 -2.64 -16.89 20.59
C LEU A 13 -3.46 -18.09 20.10
N LYS A 14 -3.55 -19.16 20.90
CA LYS A 14 -4.36 -20.34 20.59
C LYS A 14 -5.74 -20.22 21.22
N ALA A 15 -6.77 -20.47 20.42
CA ALA A 15 -8.14 -20.72 20.88
C ALA A 15 -8.63 -22.02 20.28
N GLU A 16 -9.72 -22.59 20.81
CA GLU A 16 -10.19 -23.95 20.45
C GLU A 16 -10.30 -24.21 18.94
N ASN A 17 -10.62 -23.18 18.15
CA ASN A 17 -10.79 -23.30 16.70
C ASN A 17 -9.95 -22.28 15.89
N ILE A 18 -8.96 -21.63 16.52
CA ILE A 18 -8.13 -20.62 15.87
C ILE A 18 -6.66 -20.96 16.11
N ASN A 19 -5.94 -21.18 15.01
CA ASN A 19 -4.50 -21.38 15.02
C ASN A 19 -3.80 -20.15 14.44
N CYS A 20 -2.89 -19.55 15.20
CA CYS A 20 -2.06 -18.46 14.73
C CYS A 20 -0.77 -19.03 14.10
N ILE A 21 -0.49 -18.62 12.86
CA ILE A 21 0.78 -18.92 12.17
C ILE A 21 1.49 -17.62 11.81
N PHE A 22 2.80 -17.63 12.01
CA PHE A 22 3.69 -16.56 11.55
C PHE A 22 4.10 -16.83 10.10
N MET A 23 4.25 -15.76 9.33
CA MET A 23 4.71 -15.88 7.95
C MET A 23 6.22 -16.08 7.90
N PRO A 24 6.74 -16.67 6.82
CA PRO A 24 8.16 -16.65 6.53
C PRO A 24 8.72 -15.21 6.54
N PRO A 25 10.01 -15.04 6.88
CA PRO A 25 10.66 -13.74 6.76
C PRO A 25 10.58 -13.22 5.32
N ASN A 26 10.39 -11.91 5.16
CA ASN A 26 10.31 -11.21 3.87
C ASN A 26 9.11 -11.55 2.95
N THR A 27 8.13 -12.34 3.39
CA THR A 27 6.95 -12.65 2.56
C THR A 27 5.72 -11.83 2.91
N THR A 28 5.81 -10.93 3.88
CA THR A 28 4.68 -10.17 4.42
C THR A 28 3.91 -9.40 3.34
N ALA A 29 4.60 -8.62 2.53
CA ALA A 29 3.96 -7.83 1.48
C ALA A 29 3.29 -8.67 0.38
N ILE A 30 3.68 -9.93 0.22
CA ILE A 30 3.12 -10.84 -0.81
C ILE A 30 1.97 -11.67 -0.23
N LEU A 31 2.09 -12.10 1.02
CA LEU A 31 1.11 -13.00 1.64
C LEU A 31 0.02 -12.26 2.39
N GLN A 32 0.24 -11.01 2.82
CA GLN A 32 -0.77 -10.24 3.54
C GLN A 32 -1.63 -9.43 2.58
N PRO A 33 -2.95 -9.72 2.53
CA PRO A 33 -3.89 -8.96 1.71
C PRO A 33 -3.93 -7.47 2.07
N MET A 34 -3.63 -7.14 3.34
CA MET A 34 -3.59 -5.78 3.86
C MET A 34 -2.51 -4.95 3.16
N ASP A 35 -1.30 -5.50 3.05
CA ASP A 35 -0.18 -4.82 2.39
C ASP A 35 -0.38 -4.73 0.89
N GLN A 36 -0.95 -5.78 0.27
CA GLN A 36 -1.20 -5.79 -1.17
C GLN A 36 -2.30 -4.82 -1.60
N SER A 37 -3.42 -4.74 -0.89
CA SER A 37 -4.58 -4.01 -1.40
C SER A 37 -4.83 -2.70 -0.66
N VAL A 38 -4.84 -2.72 0.67
CA VAL A 38 -5.26 -1.60 1.49
C VAL A 38 -4.16 -0.55 1.56
N VAL A 39 -2.94 -0.96 1.89
CA VAL A 39 -1.79 -0.05 1.99
C VAL A 39 -1.49 0.55 0.61
N GLU A 40 -1.47 -0.26 -0.45
CA GLU A 40 -1.27 0.23 -1.82
C GLU A 40 -2.33 1.27 -2.22
N SER A 41 -3.61 0.96 -1.99
CA SER A 41 -4.70 1.89 -2.32
C SER A 41 -4.61 3.19 -1.53
N MET A 42 -4.23 3.12 -0.26
CA MET A 42 -4.02 4.28 0.59
C MET A 42 -2.85 5.15 0.11
N GLU A 43 -1.70 4.55 -0.18
CA GLU A 43 -0.54 5.28 -0.72
C GLU A 43 -0.88 5.95 -2.05
N ARG A 44 -1.57 5.23 -2.96
CA ARG A 44 -1.99 5.78 -4.25
C ARG A 44 -2.92 6.97 -4.08
N ARG A 45 -3.92 6.84 -3.19
CA ARG A 45 -4.86 7.93 -2.88
C ARG A 45 -4.17 9.12 -2.23
N TYR A 46 -3.21 8.87 -1.33
CA TYR A 46 -2.43 9.92 -0.68
C TYR A 46 -1.57 10.67 -1.70
N ARG A 47 -0.81 9.97 -2.55
CA ARG A 47 0.00 10.58 -3.61
C ARG A 47 -0.84 11.40 -4.56
N LYS A 48 -2.00 10.88 -4.99
CA LYS A 48 -2.94 11.63 -5.83
C LYS A 48 -3.35 12.95 -5.18
N GLN A 49 -3.79 12.92 -3.92
CA GLN A 49 -4.19 14.13 -3.21
C GLN A 49 -3.04 15.10 -2.96
N LEU A 50 -1.85 14.59 -2.67
CA LEU A 50 -0.64 15.39 -2.46
C LEU A 50 -0.26 16.12 -3.76
N LEU A 51 -0.19 15.39 -4.88
CA LEU A 51 0.08 15.95 -6.20
C LEU A 51 -0.99 16.97 -6.60
N SER A 52 -2.28 16.66 -6.38
CA SER A 52 -3.35 17.65 -6.56
C SER A 52 -3.05 18.93 -5.79
N LYS A 53 -2.78 18.86 -4.48
CA LYS A 53 -2.50 20.06 -3.70
C LYS A 53 -1.29 20.85 -4.19
N LEU A 54 -0.21 20.16 -4.59
CA LEU A 54 1.02 20.79 -5.10
C LEU A 54 0.82 21.47 -6.47
N LEU A 55 -0.04 20.88 -7.33
CA LEU A 55 -0.28 21.39 -8.69
C LEU A 55 -1.39 22.46 -8.73
N PHE A 56 -2.31 22.45 -7.77
CA PHE A 56 -3.45 23.37 -7.69
C PHE A 56 -3.24 24.55 -6.72
N GLU A 57 -2.05 24.71 -6.16
CA GLU A 57 -1.68 25.92 -5.41
C GLU A 57 -1.39 27.07 -6.41
N GLY A 58 -2.41 27.47 -7.20
CA GLY A 58 -2.27 28.62 -8.10
C GLY A 58 -3.26 28.83 -9.25
N ASP A 59 -3.89 27.79 -9.83
CA ASP A 59 -4.67 27.95 -11.08
C ASP A 59 -6.07 27.31 -11.02
N ASP A 60 -7.06 28.07 -11.52
CA ASP A 60 -8.51 27.80 -11.51
C ASP A 60 -8.98 26.72 -12.52
N ASP A 61 -8.07 26.08 -13.25
CA ASP A 61 -8.38 25.11 -14.32
C ASP A 61 -8.22 23.65 -13.83
N GLU A 62 -9.24 23.15 -13.11
CA GLU A 62 -9.30 21.82 -12.48
C GLU A 62 -9.13 20.64 -13.46
N GLU A 63 -9.49 20.81 -14.74
CA GLU A 63 -9.59 19.70 -15.70
C GLU A 63 -8.25 19.37 -16.40
N GLU A 64 -7.39 20.36 -16.63
CA GLU A 64 -6.07 20.17 -17.26
C GLU A 64 -5.08 19.49 -16.30
N ALA A 65 -5.07 19.91 -15.04
CA ALA A 65 -4.21 19.33 -14.02
C ALA A 65 -4.69 17.94 -13.55
N ALA A 66 -5.98 17.61 -13.64
CA ALA A 66 -6.46 16.24 -13.41
C ALA A 66 -5.88 15.24 -14.42
N CYS A 67 -5.79 15.63 -15.70
CA CYS A 67 -5.13 14.85 -16.75
C CYS A 67 -3.61 14.71 -16.49
N SER A 68 -2.94 15.79 -16.09
CA SER A 68 -1.50 15.78 -15.76
C SER A 68 -1.20 14.85 -14.57
N ILE A 69 -2.00 14.91 -13.50
CA ILE A 69 -1.91 14.04 -12.33
C ILE A 69 -2.12 12.57 -12.71
N GLY A 70 -3.07 12.29 -13.62
CA GLY A 70 -3.30 10.94 -14.17
C GLY A 70 -2.04 10.36 -14.80
N SER A 71 -1.38 11.12 -15.67
CA SER A 71 -0.17 10.68 -16.38
C SER A 71 1.03 10.45 -15.44
N ILE A 72 1.19 11.29 -14.42
CA ILE A 72 2.26 11.16 -13.41
C ILE A 72 2.01 9.94 -12.52
N LEU A 73 0.77 9.71 -12.08
CA LEU A 73 0.40 8.53 -11.29
C LEU A 73 0.59 7.22 -12.05
N GLU A 74 0.28 7.21 -13.36
CA GLU A 74 0.45 6.04 -14.21
C GLU A 74 1.93 5.69 -14.39
N SER A 75 2.79 6.70 -14.55
CA SER A 75 4.24 6.54 -14.62
C SER A 75 4.84 6.02 -13.30
N ILE A 76 4.38 6.54 -12.15
CA ILE A 76 4.84 6.09 -10.82
C ILE A 76 4.38 4.66 -10.52
N ASN A 77 3.18 4.28 -10.97
CA ASN A 77 2.66 2.93 -10.75
C ASN A 77 3.36 1.88 -11.62
N ALA A 78 3.82 2.23 -12.82
CA ALA A 78 4.55 1.31 -13.70
C ALA A 78 5.88 0.84 -13.11
N GLU A 79 6.51 1.62 -12.22
CA GLU A 79 7.78 1.30 -11.56
C GLU A 79 7.63 0.33 -10.37
N ARG A 80 6.40 0.11 -9.88
CA ARG A 80 6.13 -0.72 -8.69
C ARG A 80 5.60 -2.11 -8.97
N LEU A 81 5.43 -2.46 -10.24
CA LEU A 81 5.17 -3.84 -10.61
C LEU A 81 6.49 -4.61 -10.43
N CYS A 82 6.69 -5.16 -9.24
CA CYS A 82 7.86 -5.97 -8.90
C CYS A 82 8.11 -6.98 -10.04
N PRO A 83 9.20 -6.85 -10.82
CA PRO A 83 9.66 -7.94 -11.64
C PRO A 83 10.31 -8.91 -10.68
N HIS A 84 9.79 -10.13 -10.54
CA HIS A 84 10.61 -11.18 -9.95
C HIS A 84 10.28 -12.56 -10.52
N ASP A 85 11.26 -13.08 -11.25
CA ASP A 85 11.66 -14.49 -11.29
C ASP A 85 11.82 -15.08 -9.88
#